data_AF-A0A3P6G540-F1
#
_entry.id   AF-A0A3P6G540-F1
#
_cell.length_a   1.000
_cell.length_b   1.000
_cell.length_c   1.000
_cell.angle_alpha   90.00
_cell.angle_beta   90.00
_cell.angle_gamma   90.00
#
_symmetry.space_group_name_H-M   'P 1'
#
loop_
_entity.id
_entity.type
_entity.pdbx_description
1 polymer ?
#
loop_
_entity_poly.entity_id
_entity_poly.type
_entity_poly.pdbx_seq_one_letter_code
_entity_poly.pdbx_strand_id
1 'polypeptide(L)'
;MDESYRNLMDFIRRTSVPETFVDILLCAVPIWLAVMIGLLIGWSWRPRWTGLVYLGFRSKLRFLWTAPPGFGARRVWLAFTALSAFSVCRTLWSRLGSGAKKSDIEEEIPPSGDAVSRGSDKKTEEEKDVVMEKDLEHLLHLLEAGNDKMEWQSMMDKSTPNMSYQAWRHEPQTGPVVYRSRTVFEDATPDIVRDFFWDDEFRPKWDPMLAYFKTLEEDPQTGITIVHWIKKVFVVFCDREYIIGRRIWESGKKYYAVTK
;
A
#
# COMPACT_ATOMS: atom_id res chain seq x y z
N MET A 1 0.56 -73.49 -17.63
CA MET A 1 -0.73 -72.77 -17.46
C MET A 1 -1.66 -73.64 -16.61
N ASP A 2 -1.24 -74.08 -15.44
CA ASP A 2 -0.94 -73.37 -14.17
C ASP A 2 -2.22 -73.21 -13.35
N GLU A 3 -2.37 -74.16 -12.43
CA GLU A 3 -3.36 -74.26 -11.35
C GLU A 3 -3.59 -72.94 -10.59
N SER A 4 -2.57 -72.07 -10.58
CA SER A 4 -2.65 -70.69 -10.11
C SER A 4 -3.72 -69.85 -10.84
N TYR A 5 -3.86 -69.99 -12.16
CA TYR A 5 -4.90 -69.27 -12.92
C TYR A 5 -6.30 -69.76 -12.58
N ARG A 6 -6.47 -71.05 -12.29
CA ARG A 6 -7.78 -71.61 -11.89
C ARG A 6 -8.18 -71.13 -10.49
N ASN A 7 -7.24 -71.19 -9.54
CA ASN A 7 -7.45 -70.66 -8.19
C ASN A 7 -7.73 -69.15 -8.19
N LEU A 8 -7.05 -68.38 -9.05
CA LEU A 8 -7.32 -66.95 -9.26
C LEU A 8 -8.74 -66.73 -9.81
N MET A 9 -9.16 -67.52 -10.80
CA MET A 9 -10.49 -67.42 -11.40
C MET A 9 -11.59 -67.77 -10.40
N ASP A 10 -11.41 -68.83 -9.59
CA ASP A 10 -12.36 -69.24 -8.55
C ASP A 10 -12.45 -68.23 -7.42
N PHE A 11 -11.33 -67.57 -7.09
CA PHE A 11 -11.32 -66.44 -6.15
C PHE A 11 -12.09 -65.23 -6.70
N ILE A 12 -11.90 -64.87 -7.97
CA ILE A 12 -12.62 -63.77 -8.64
C ILE A 12 -14.12 -64.07 -8.80
N ARG A 13 -14.50 -65.34 -8.96
CA ARG A 13 -15.91 -65.76 -9.14
C ARG A 13 -16.72 -65.79 -7.85
N ARG A 14 -16.07 -65.72 -6.68
CA ARG A 14 -16.75 -65.59 -5.39
C ARG A 14 -17.45 -64.23 -5.36
N THR A 15 -18.77 -64.24 -5.22
CA THR A 15 -19.66 -63.08 -5.30
C THR A 15 -19.25 -61.89 -4.42
N SER A 16 -18.53 -62.14 -3.32
CA SER A 16 -18.03 -61.11 -2.40
C SER A 16 -16.81 -60.32 -2.91
N VAL A 17 -16.03 -60.87 -3.83
CA VAL A 17 -14.86 -60.18 -4.40
C VAL A 17 -15.28 -59.04 -5.35
N PRO A 18 -16.16 -59.23 -6.36
CA PRO A 18 -16.57 -58.11 -7.20
C PRO A 18 -17.33 -57.04 -6.41
N GLU A 19 -18.12 -57.41 -5.41
CA GLU A 19 -18.82 -56.45 -4.53
C GLU A 19 -17.85 -55.56 -3.76
N THR A 20 -16.84 -56.15 -3.11
CA THR A 20 -15.81 -55.36 -2.38
C THR A 20 -14.97 -54.50 -3.31
N PHE A 21 -14.67 -54.97 -4.53
CA PHE A 21 -13.99 -54.15 -5.54
C PHE A 21 -14.85 -52.97 -6.01
N VAL A 22 -16.16 -53.15 -6.18
CA VAL A 22 -17.10 -52.08 -6.54
C VAL A 22 -17.20 -51.05 -5.42
N ASP A 23 -17.27 -51.48 -4.15
CA ASP A 23 -17.31 -50.58 -3.00
C ASP A 23 -16.00 -49.78 -2.85
N ILE A 24 -14.84 -50.42 -3.04
CA ILE A 24 -13.53 -49.73 -3.05
C ILE A 24 -13.47 -48.71 -4.19
N LEU A 25 -13.98 -49.07 -5.38
CA LEU A 25 -14.00 -48.17 -6.52
C LEU A 25 -14.91 -46.96 -6.27
N LEU A 26 -16.09 -47.17 -5.67
CA LEU A 26 -17.03 -46.11 -5.29
C LEU A 26 -16.44 -45.18 -4.21
N CYS A 27 -15.70 -45.73 -3.24
CA CYS A 27 -14.96 -44.94 -2.24
C CYS A 27 -13.81 -44.12 -2.84
N ALA A 28 -13.22 -44.58 -3.95
CA ALA A 28 -12.15 -43.86 -4.64
C ALA A 28 -12.64 -42.70 -5.51
N VAL A 29 -13.92 -42.69 -5.92
CA VAL A 29 -14.54 -41.62 -6.73
C VAL A 29 -14.39 -40.22 -6.10
N PRO A 30 -14.76 -39.96 -4.83
CA PRO A 30 -14.62 -38.63 -4.23
C PRO A 30 -13.16 -38.20 -4.06
N ILE A 31 -12.24 -39.14 -3.82
CA ILE A 31 -10.81 -38.87 -3.70
C ILE A 31 -10.25 -38.42 -5.06
N TRP A 32 -10.60 -39.14 -6.13
CA TRP A 32 -10.22 -38.76 -7.49
C TRP A 32 -10.84 -37.43 -7.93
N LEU A 33 -12.10 -37.16 -7.57
CA LEU A 33 -12.73 -35.86 -7.80
C LEU A 33 -11.96 -34.73 -7.12
N ALA A 34 -11.56 -34.90 -5.86
CA ALA A 34 -10.76 -33.91 -5.14
C ALA A 34 -9.39 -33.67 -5.80
N VAL A 35 -8.72 -34.73 -6.26
CA VAL A 35 -7.45 -34.63 -6.99
C VAL A 35 -7.62 -33.91 -8.33
N MET A 36 -8.67 -34.22 -9.09
CA MET A 36 -8.95 -33.57 -10.38
C MET A 36 -9.32 -32.10 -10.20
N ILE A 37 -10.10 -31.74 -9.18
CA ILE A 37 -10.40 -30.34 -8.83
C ILE A 37 -9.13 -29.61 -8.42
N GLY A 38 -8.28 -30.22 -7.59
CA GLY A 38 -6.98 -29.65 -7.19
C GLY A 38 -6.04 -29.44 -8.38
N LEU A 39 -5.99 -30.38 -9.32
CA LEU A 39 -5.23 -30.25 -10.57
C LEU A 39 -5.80 -29.15 -11.48
N LEU A 40 -7.12 -29.08 -11.64
CA LEU A 40 -7.78 -28.05 -12.44
C LEU A 40 -7.56 -26.65 -11.87
N ILE A 41 -7.67 -26.49 -10.55
CA ILE A 41 -7.37 -25.23 -9.87
C ILE A 41 -5.87 -24.94 -9.98
N GLY A 42 -4.99 -25.92 -9.75
CA GLY A 42 -3.54 -25.74 -9.86
C GLY A 42 -3.05 -25.40 -11.28
N TRP A 43 -3.68 -25.95 -12.32
CA TRP A 43 -3.36 -25.68 -13.72
C TRP A 43 -4.03 -24.41 -14.25
N SER A 44 -5.25 -24.11 -13.81
CA SER A 44 -5.95 -22.86 -14.16
C SER A 44 -5.41 -21.68 -13.38
N TRP A 45 -4.73 -21.92 -12.25
CA TRP A 45 -4.03 -20.89 -11.52
C TRP A 45 -2.64 -20.69 -12.11
N ARG A 46 -2.57 -19.86 -13.16
CA ARG A 46 -1.38 -19.08 -13.48
C ARG A 46 -1.44 -17.75 -12.75
N PRO A 47 -0.96 -17.64 -11.49
CA PRO A 47 -0.81 -16.35 -10.85
C PRO A 47 0.18 -15.52 -11.68
N ARG A 48 -0.33 -14.49 -12.36
CA ARG A 48 0.47 -13.52 -13.14
C ARG A 48 1.52 -12.79 -12.29
N TRP A 49 1.47 -12.96 -10.97
CA TRP A 49 2.39 -12.46 -9.96
C TRP A 49 3.66 -13.29 -9.78
N THR A 50 3.70 -14.54 -10.26
CA THR A 50 4.93 -15.38 -10.15
C THR A 50 6.12 -14.74 -10.85
N GLY A 51 5.91 -13.99 -11.95
CA GLY A 51 6.94 -13.19 -12.58
C GLY A 51 7.45 -12.04 -11.71
N LEU A 52 6.58 -11.38 -10.95
CA LEU A 52 6.94 -10.27 -10.05
C LEU A 52 7.69 -10.77 -8.81
N VAL A 53 7.25 -11.89 -8.24
CA VAL A 53 7.92 -12.54 -7.10
C VAL A 53 9.27 -13.11 -7.55
N TYR A 54 9.38 -13.69 -8.75
CA TYR A 54 10.67 -14.18 -9.28
C TYR A 54 11.64 -13.02 -9.56
N LEU A 55 11.16 -11.86 -10.04
CA LEU A 55 11.99 -10.66 -10.20
C LEU A 55 12.44 -10.08 -8.85
N GLY A 56 11.55 -10.04 -7.86
CA GLY A 56 11.82 -9.54 -6.52
C GLY A 56 12.74 -10.45 -5.69
N PHE A 57 12.64 -11.76 -5.86
CA PHE A 57 13.45 -12.73 -5.11
C PHE A 57 14.86 -12.93 -5.71
N ARG A 58 15.03 -12.70 -7.03
CA ARG A 58 16.33 -12.81 -7.71
C ARG A 58 17.29 -11.66 -7.37
N SER A 59 16.80 -10.50 -6.90
CA SER A 59 17.67 -9.38 -6.50
C SER A 59 18.29 -9.59 -5.12
N LYS A 60 17.59 -10.27 -4.19
CA LYS A 60 18.10 -10.55 -2.84
C LYS A 60 18.90 -11.86 -2.71
N LEU A 61 18.78 -12.81 -3.66
CA LEU A 61 19.61 -14.03 -3.62
C LEU A 61 21.06 -13.83 -4.06
N ARG A 62 21.42 -12.68 -4.65
CA ARG A 62 22.81 -12.39 -5.03
C ARG A 62 23.71 -12.06 -3.82
N PHE A 63 23.13 -11.81 -2.66
CA PHE A 63 23.86 -11.51 -1.41
C PHE A 63 24.07 -12.75 -0.51
N LEU A 64 23.49 -13.90 -0.86
CA LEU A 64 23.60 -15.15 -0.09
C LEU A 64 24.59 -16.15 -0.71
N TRP A 65 25.22 -15.82 -1.84
CA TRP A 65 26.10 -16.72 -2.59
C TRP A 65 27.60 -16.38 -2.46
N THR A 66 28.04 -16.04 -1.25
CA THR A 66 29.47 -15.89 -0.90
C THR A 66 29.84 -16.64 0.39
N ALA A 67 29.24 -17.81 0.63
CA ALA A 67 29.64 -18.72 1.70
C ALA A 67 29.94 -20.13 1.14
N PRO A 68 30.96 -20.84 1.66
CA PRO A 68 31.49 -22.06 1.06
C PRO A 68 30.51 -23.23 1.10
N PRO A 69 30.68 -24.25 0.22
CA PRO A 69 29.67 -25.24 -0.07
C PRO A 69 29.55 -26.27 1.07
N GLY A 70 28.45 -26.20 1.81
CA GLY A 70 28.06 -27.22 2.77
C GLY A 70 27.22 -26.63 3.90
N PHE A 71 26.18 -27.36 4.32
CA PHE A 71 25.29 -27.06 5.46
C PHE A 71 24.06 -26.16 5.20
N GLY A 72 23.13 -26.63 4.34
CA GLY A 72 21.88 -25.94 4.01
C GLY A 72 20.60 -26.33 4.77
N ALA A 73 20.57 -27.39 5.60
CA ALA A 73 19.28 -27.89 6.16
C ALA A 73 19.07 -27.63 7.67
N ARG A 74 20.12 -27.46 8.48
CA ARG A 74 19.98 -27.39 9.95
C ARG A 74 19.65 -26.00 10.50
N ARG A 75 19.88 -24.93 9.73
CA ARG A 75 19.62 -23.55 10.19
C ARG A 75 18.21 -23.04 9.91
N VAL A 76 17.52 -23.61 8.91
CA VAL A 76 16.12 -23.30 8.63
C VAL A 76 15.21 -23.84 9.74
N TRP A 77 15.58 -24.98 10.33
CA TRP A 77 14.83 -25.58 11.44
C TRP A 77 14.98 -24.77 12.75
N LEU A 78 16.17 -24.22 13.03
CA LEU A 78 16.41 -23.36 14.21
C LEU A 78 15.69 -22.00 14.12
N ALA A 79 15.52 -21.45 12.91
CA ALA A 79 14.78 -20.21 12.71
C ALA A 79 13.27 -20.38 12.99
N PHE A 80 12.71 -21.56 12.69
CA PHE A 80 11.29 -21.86 12.98
C PHE A 80 11.03 -22.12 14.48
N THR A 81 12.00 -22.62 15.25
CA THR A 81 11.84 -22.83 16.70
C THR A 81 11.94 -21.53 17.51
N ALA A 82 12.70 -20.54 17.05
CA ALA A 82 12.80 -19.23 17.72
C ALA A 82 11.53 -18.36 17.55
N LEU A 83 10.84 -18.49 16.42
CA LEU A 83 9.59 -17.74 16.16
C LEU A 83 8.40 -18.24 17.00
N SER A 84 8.38 -19.51 17.42
CA SER A 84 7.34 -20.05 18.30
C SER A 84 7.50 -19.69 19.78
N ALA A 85 8.69 -19.26 20.22
CA ALA A 85 8.92 -18.83 21.61
C ALA A 85 8.67 -17.32 21.83
N PHE A 86 8.60 -16.51 20.77
CA PHE A 86 8.44 -15.06 20.89
C PHE A 86 6.98 -14.61 21.08
N SER A 87 5.99 -15.48 20.81
CA SER A 87 4.57 -15.15 21.01
C SER A 87 4.11 -15.21 22.47
N VAL A 88 4.86 -15.89 23.35
CA VAL A 88 4.52 -16.03 24.78
C VAL A 88 5.15 -14.90 25.63
N CYS A 89 6.20 -14.23 25.14
CA CYS A 89 6.91 -13.19 25.92
C CYS A 89 6.26 -11.79 25.83
N ARG A 90 5.32 -11.55 24.90
CA ARG A 90 4.65 -10.25 24.76
C ARG A 90 3.55 -10.00 25.81
N THR A 91 2.99 -11.07 26.36
CA THR A 91 1.90 -11.01 27.36
C THR A 91 2.40 -10.81 28.80
N LEU A 92 3.69 -11.03 29.06
CA LEU A 92 4.32 -10.78 30.38
C LEU A 92 4.88 -9.36 30.49
N TRP A 93 5.32 -8.74 29.38
CA TRP A 93 5.81 -7.36 29.40
C TRP A 93 4.69 -6.33 29.62
N SER A 94 3.46 -6.64 29.22
CA SER A 94 2.30 -5.74 29.46
C SER A 94 1.80 -5.74 30.91
N ARG A 95 2.30 -6.63 31.79
CA ARG A 95 1.89 -6.70 33.21
C ARG A 95 2.90 -6.12 34.22
N LEU A 96 4.07 -5.67 33.78
CA LEU A 96 5.12 -5.15 34.68
C LEU A 96 5.43 -3.64 34.50
N GLY A 97 4.70 -2.95 33.63
CA GLY A 97 4.95 -1.53 33.31
C GLY A 97 3.97 -0.51 33.91
N SER A 98 3.03 -0.91 34.76
CA SER A 98 2.09 0.04 35.40
C SER A 98 2.53 0.34 36.84
N GLY A 99 3.36 1.35 37.01
CA GLY A 99 3.77 1.81 38.33
C GLY A 99 4.42 3.17 38.31
N ALA A 100 3.63 4.25 38.24
CA ALA A 100 3.92 5.51 38.91
C ALA A 100 2.77 6.54 38.77
N LYS A 101 2.02 6.66 39.88
CA LYS A 101 1.47 7.87 40.51
C LYS A 101 0.41 8.73 39.79
N LYS A 102 -0.80 8.50 40.29
CA LYS A 102 -1.99 9.36 40.40
C LYS A 102 -1.77 10.43 41.48
N SER A 103 -2.28 11.65 41.28
CA SER A 103 -2.66 12.58 42.36
C SER A 103 -3.97 13.25 41.99
N ASP A 104 -4.98 12.99 42.81
CA ASP A 104 -6.35 13.51 42.80
C ASP A 104 -6.39 14.97 43.28
N ILE A 105 -7.27 15.81 42.72
CA ILE A 105 -7.99 16.90 43.42
C ILE A 105 -9.40 17.04 42.82
N GLU A 106 -10.37 17.16 43.72
CA GLU A 106 -11.82 17.04 43.61
C GLU A 106 -12.57 18.17 42.87
N GLU A 107 -13.79 17.81 42.45
CA GLU A 107 -14.90 18.66 41.99
C GLU A 107 -15.47 19.55 43.10
N GLU A 108 -15.98 20.73 42.71
CA GLU A 108 -17.19 21.31 43.29
C GLU A 108 -17.93 22.19 42.25
N ILE A 109 -19.25 21.95 42.11
CA ILE A 109 -20.29 22.64 41.32
C ILE A 109 -21.11 23.47 42.34
N PRO A 110 -21.71 24.68 42.10
CA PRO A 110 -22.85 24.95 41.17
C PRO A 110 -23.06 26.45 40.75
N PRO A 111 -24.24 26.92 40.25
CA PRO A 111 -25.13 26.42 39.18
C PRO A 111 -25.62 27.50 38.16
N SER A 112 -26.32 27.01 37.13
CA SER A 112 -27.46 27.58 36.38
C SER A 112 -27.30 28.82 35.49
N GLY A 113 -27.88 28.74 34.29
CA GLY A 113 -28.31 29.92 33.54
C GLY A 113 -28.28 29.75 32.01
N ASP A 114 -29.45 29.45 31.47
CA ASP A 114 -29.97 29.92 30.18
C ASP A 114 -29.48 29.31 28.85
N ALA A 115 -30.47 28.65 28.24
CA ALA A 115 -30.54 28.32 26.83
C ALA A 115 -30.51 29.59 25.97
N VAL A 116 -29.48 29.72 25.13
CA VAL A 116 -29.49 30.62 23.97
C VAL A 116 -28.98 29.88 22.74
N SER A 117 -29.92 29.67 21.82
CA SER A 117 -29.80 29.58 20.37
C SER A 117 -28.38 29.41 19.79
N ARG A 118 -28.02 28.17 19.43
CA ARG A 118 -26.82 27.90 18.62
C ARG A 118 -27.19 28.04 17.14
N GLY A 119 -27.26 29.28 16.69
CA GLY A 119 -27.37 29.63 15.28
C GLY A 119 -26.02 29.44 14.58
N SER A 120 -26.01 28.59 13.55
CA SER A 120 -25.17 28.69 12.35
C SER A 120 -23.67 28.99 12.52
N ASP A 121 -22.87 27.94 12.73
CA ASP A 121 -21.47 27.89 12.27
C ASP A 121 -21.37 26.96 11.06
N LYS A 122 -21.84 27.43 9.90
CA LYS A 122 -21.48 26.85 8.58
C LYS A 122 -20.31 27.57 7.91
N LYS A 123 -19.84 28.68 8.50
CA LYS A 123 -18.87 29.58 7.86
C LYS A 123 -17.40 29.15 8.02
N THR A 124 -17.13 28.21 8.92
CA THR A 124 -15.76 27.81 9.30
C THR A 124 -15.25 26.57 8.54
N GLU A 125 -16.13 25.87 7.82
CA GLU A 125 -15.74 24.73 6.98
C GLU A 125 -15.37 25.17 5.56
N GLU A 126 -16.08 26.15 4.98
CA GLU A 126 -15.80 26.68 3.63
C GLU A 126 -14.43 27.39 3.54
N GLU A 127 -14.00 28.08 4.61
CA GLU A 127 -12.72 28.80 4.62
C GLU A 127 -11.49 27.88 4.75
N LYS A 128 -11.71 26.59 5.06
CA LYS A 128 -10.62 25.61 5.13
C LYS A 128 -10.30 24.99 3.78
N ASP A 129 -11.19 25.03 2.80
CA ASP A 129 -11.00 24.30 1.53
C ASP A 129 -10.46 25.16 0.39
N VAL A 130 -10.41 26.48 0.60
CA VAL A 130 -9.89 27.43 -0.38
C VAL A 130 -8.38 27.58 -0.19
N VAL A 131 -7.64 27.51 -1.30
CA VAL A 131 -6.19 27.72 -1.35
C VAL A 131 -5.89 29.22 -1.21
N MET A 132 -5.14 29.58 -0.18
CA MET A 132 -4.88 30.97 0.21
C MET A 132 -3.39 31.31 0.14
N GLU A 133 -3.06 32.61 0.21
CA GLU A 133 -1.67 33.08 0.18
C GLU A 133 -0.80 32.53 1.33
N LYS A 134 -1.41 32.31 2.50
CA LYS A 134 -0.78 31.63 3.65
C LYS A 134 -0.26 30.21 3.30
N ASP A 135 -0.91 29.52 2.36
CA ASP A 135 -0.50 28.18 1.95
C ASP A 135 0.74 28.24 1.04
N LEU A 136 0.89 29.32 0.25
CA LEU A 136 2.11 29.60 -0.51
C LEU A 136 3.28 29.92 0.43
N GLU A 137 3.07 30.77 1.42
CA GLU A 137 4.09 31.08 2.44
C GLU A 137 4.56 29.80 3.16
N HIS A 138 3.61 28.92 3.51
CA HIS A 138 3.92 27.62 4.10
C HIS A 138 4.77 26.74 3.16
N LEU A 139 4.40 26.66 1.87
CA LEU A 139 5.17 25.93 0.87
C LEU A 139 6.62 26.48 0.76
N LEU A 140 6.78 27.80 0.70
CA LEU A 140 8.10 28.43 0.61
C LEU A 140 8.95 28.11 1.85
N HIS A 141 8.35 28.19 3.03
CA HIS A 141 9.03 27.79 4.27
C HIS A 141 9.46 26.31 4.25
N LEU A 142 8.65 25.39 3.71
CA LEU A 142 9.04 23.98 3.57
C LEU A 142 10.20 23.78 2.59
N LEU A 143 10.24 24.56 1.50
CA LEU A 143 11.32 24.51 0.52
C LEU A 143 12.64 25.03 1.08
N GLU A 144 12.61 26.10 1.88
CA GLU A 144 13.78 26.73 2.52
C GLU A 144 14.26 25.96 3.76
N ALA A 145 13.36 25.66 4.70
CA ALA A 145 13.70 24.96 5.95
C ALA A 145 14.07 23.49 5.72
N GLY A 146 13.66 22.93 4.58
CA GLY A 146 13.87 21.53 4.21
C GLY A 146 15.32 21.11 4.01
N ASN A 147 16.31 22.01 4.04
CA ASN A 147 17.72 21.61 3.90
C ASN A 147 18.46 21.40 5.23
N ASP A 148 18.08 22.10 6.31
CA ASP A 148 18.91 22.10 7.54
C ASP A 148 18.18 21.64 8.81
N LYS A 149 16.84 21.66 8.85
CA LYS A 149 16.07 21.41 10.10
C LYS A 149 15.40 20.04 10.20
N MET A 150 15.19 19.33 9.09
CA MET A 150 14.46 18.07 9.07
C MET A 150 15.39 16.88 8.80
N GLU A 151 15.25 15.81 9.58
CA GLU A 151 15.94 14.53 9.34
C GLU A 151 15.29 13.80 8.16
N TRP A 152 15.70 14.15 6.94
CA TRP A 152 15.24 13.50 5.71
C TRP A 152 15.94 12.16 5.49
N GLN A 153 15.15 11.09 5.33
CA GLN A 153 15.63 9.77 4.95
C GLN A 153 15.57 9.63 3.42
N SER A 154 16.69 9.36 2.78
CA SER A 154 16.73 9.09 1.33
C SER A 154 15.98 7.80 0.99
N MET A 155 15.04 7.89 0.06
CA MET A 155 14.24 6.76 -0.43
C MET A 155 14.64 6.30 -1.83
N MET A 156 14.98 7.24 -2.70
CA MET A 156 15.30 6.95 -4.09
C MET A 156 16.29 7.98 -4.63
N ASP A 157 17.27 7.49 -5.38
CA ASP A 157 18.14 8.29 -6.22
C ASP A 157 18.32 7.54 -7.55
N LYS A 158 17.87 8.15 -8.65
CA LYS A 158 17.92 7.60 -10.00
C LYS A 158 18.29 8.71 -10.97
N SER A 159 19.24 8.43 -11.84
CA SER A 159 19.65 9.32 -12.91
C SER A 159 19.63 8.61 -14.26
N THR A 160 19.26 9.38 -15.27
CA THR A 160 19.35 9.08 -16.70
C THR A 160 20.07 10.27 -17.36
N PRO A 161 20.55 10.16 -18.62
CA PRO A 161 21.27 11.27 -19.26
C PRO A 161 20.51 12.61 -19.30
N ASN A 162 19.17 12.57 -19.36
CA ASN A 162 18.34 13.77 -19.57
C ASN A 162 17.43 14.08 -18.35
N MET A 163 17.43 13.23 -17.33
CA MET A 163 16.58 13.39 -16.15
C MET A 163 17.22 12.78 -14.90
N SER A 164 17.16 13.51 -13.78
CA SER A 164 17.48 12.96 -12.46
C SER A 164 16.29 13.07 -11.52
N TYR A 165 16.12 12.05 -10.67
CA TYR A 165 15.03 11.94 -9.71
C TYR A 165 15.58 11.51 -8.35
N GLN A 166 15.30 12.32 -7.34
CA GLN A 166 15.64 12.07 -5.95
C GLN A 166 14.38 12.18 -5.10
N ALA A 167 14.24 11.30 -4.13
CA ALA A 167 13.11 11.32 -3.21
C ALA A 167 13.56 11.03 -1.78
N TRP A 168 12.95 11.73 -0.85
CA TRP A 168 13.17 11.64 0.58
C TRP A 168 11.83 11.50 1.31
N ARG A 169 11.87 10.86 2.47
CA ARG A 169 10.76 10.85 3.43
C ARG A 169 11.22 11.40 4.77
N HIS A 170 10.29 12.02 5.48
CA HIS A 170 10.46 12.43 6.84
C HIS A 170 9.26 11.91 7.65
N GLU A 171 9.55 11.19 8.73
CA GLU A 171 8.55 10.65 9.65
C GLU A 171 8.61 11.47 10.95
N PRO A 172 7.72 12.45 11.15
CA PRO A 172 7.71 13.25 12.37
C PRO A 172 7.30 12.39 13.58
N GLN A 173 7.67 12.80 14.80
CA GLN A 173 7.27 12.10 16.03
C GLN A 173 5.75 12.05 16.21
N THR A 174 5.06 13.07 15.70
CA THR A 174 3.61 13.20 15.70
C THR A 174 3.15 13.71 14.34
N GLY A 175 2.27 12.96 13.67
CA GLY A 175 1.65 13.37 12.41
C GLY A 175 1.87 12.39 11.25
N PRO A 176 1.39 12.76 10.05
CA PRO A 176 1.55 11.94 8.86
C PRO A 176 2.99 11.98 8.32
N VAL A 177 3.35 10.94 7.57
CA VAL A 177 4.65 10.88 6.86
C VAL A 177 4.68 11.93 5.76
N VAL A 178 5.76 12.70 5.71
CA VAL A 178 5.97 13.73 4.69
C VAL A 178 6.94 13.20 3.64
N TYR A 179 6.61 13.41 2.37
CA TYR A 179 7.45 13.02 1.24
C TYR A 179 7.93 14.27 0.50
N ARG A 180 9.18 14.25 0.08
CA ARG A 180 9.79 15.29 -0.76
C ARG A 180 10.42 14.60 -1.97
N SER A 181 10.26 15.19 -3.14
CA SER A 181 10.97 14.74 -4.33
C SER A 181 11.57 15.93 -5.07
N ARG A 182 12.66 15.67 -5.78
CA ARG A 182 13.33 16.60 -6.68
C ARG A 182 13.54 15.88 -8.00
N THR A 183 12.94 16.42 -9.05
CA THR A 183 13.16 15.97 -10.42
C THR A 183 13.84 17.09 -11.18
N VAL A 184 14.90 16.76 -11.92
CA VAL A 184 15.55 17.69 -12.87
C VAL A 184 15.33 17.15 -14.26
N PHE A 185 14.81 17.98 -15.15
CA PHE A 185 14.68 17.72 -16.58
C PHE A 185 15.68 18.62 -17.30
N GLU A 186 16.63 18.05 -18.03
CA GLU A 186 17.67 18.83 -18.72
C GLU A 186 17.14 19.49 -20.00
N ASP A 187 16.16 18.85 -20.66
CA ASP A 187 15.64 19.24 -21.97
C ASP A 187 14.27 19.95 -21.93
N ALA A 188 13.85 20.48 -20.77
CA ALA A 188 12.52 21.09 -20.62
C ALA A 188 12.58 22.45 -19.93
N THR A 189 11.79 23.41 -20.43
CA THR A 189 11.64 24.72 -19.79
C THR A 189 10.64 24.64 -18.63
N PRO A 190 10.74 25.54 -17.63
CA PRO A 190 9.77 25.59 -16.53
C PRO A 190 8.32 25.73 -17.00
N ASP A 191 8.09 26.46 -18.11
CA ASP A 191 6.76 26.67 -18.69
C ASP A 191 6.16 25.37 -19.23
N ILE A 192 6.97 24.56 -19.94
CA ILE A 192 6.53 23.26 -20.46
C ILE A 192 6.21 22.32 -19.30
N VAL A 193 7.05 22.31 -18.26
CA VAL A 193 6.84 21.47 -17.08
C VAL A 193 5.56 21.88 -16.35
N ARG A 194 5.33 23.18 -16.19
CA ARG A 194 4.07 23.72 -15.64
C ARG A 194 2.87 23.22 -16.42
N ASP A 195 2.84 23.45 -17.73
CA ASP A 195 1.70 23.11 -18.57
C ASP A 195 1.45 21.59 -18.57
N PHE A 196 2.51 20.79 -18.63
CA PHE A 196 2.42 19.33 -18.57
C PHE A 196 1.77 18.81 -17.27
N PHE A 197 2.09 19.41 -16.12
CA PHE A 197 1.53 18.98 -14.83
C PHE A 197 0.17 19.59 -14.51
N TRP A 198 -0.16 20.74 -15.11
CA TRP A 198 -1.42 21.46 -14.88
C TRP A 198 -2.54 21.04 -15.86
N ASP A 199 -2.20 20.35 -16.94
CA ASP A 199 -3.16 19.84 -17.93
C ASP A 199 -3.80 18.51 -17.47
N ASP A 200 -5.00 18.63 -16.90
CA ASP A 200 -5.80 17.49 -16.46
C ASP A 200 -6.38 16.69 -17.64
N GLU A 201 -6.58 17.30 -18.81
CA GLU A 201 -7.10 16.61 -19.99
C GLU A 201 -6.05 15.72 -20.64
N PHE A 202 -4.80 16.13 -20.59
CA PHE A 202 -3.66 15.37 -21.07
C PHE A 202 -3.26 14.25 -20.11
N ARG A 203 -3.54 14.41 -18.81
CA ARG A 203 -3.07 13.49 -17.77
C ARG A 203 -3.48 12.01 -17.93
N PRO A 204 -4.72 11.66 -18.32
CA PRO A 204 -5.10 10.26 -18.56
C PRO A 204 -4.28 9.55 -19.62
N LYS A 205 -3.60 10.28 -20.52
CA LYS A 205 -2.75 9.69 -21.56
C LYS A 205 -1.46 9.10 -21.00
N TRP A 206 -0.98 9.58 -19.85
CA TRP A 206 0.29 9.17 -19.27
C TRP A 206 0.20 8.65 -17.83
N ASP A 207 -0.80 9.06 -17.03
CA ASP A 207 -1.03 8.55 -15.67
C ASP A 207 -2.12 7.47 -15.69
N PRO A 208 -1.78 6.18 -15.75
CA PRO A 208 -2.77 5.10 -15.78
C PRO A 208 -3.55 4.96 -14.47
N MET A 209 -3.14 5.65 -13.39
CA MET A 209 -3.87 5.63 -12.12
C MET A 209 -5.01 6.65 -12.09
N LEU A 210 -5.04 7.65 -12.97
CA LEU A 210 -6.14 8.61 -13.02
C LEU A 210 -7.32 8.00 -13.81
N ALA A 211 -8.40 7.65 -13.11
CA ALA A 211 -9.56 6.99 -13.71
C ALA A 211 -10.67 7.96 -14.13
N TYR A 212 -10.78 9.08 -13.41
CA TYR A 212 -11.76 10.13 -13.67
C TYR A 212 -11.17 11.46 -13.27
N PHE A 213 -11.47 12.49 -14.05
CA PHE A 213 -11.21 13.88 -13.71
C PHE A 213 -12.40 14.74 -14.15
N LYS A 214 -12.70 15.78 -13.38
CA LYS A 214 -13.67 16.82 -13.74
C LYS A 214 -13.31 18.13 -13.05
N THR A 215 -13.23 19.21 -13.80
CA THR A 215 -13.18 20.57 -13.24
C THR A 215 -14.56 20.92 -12.71
N LEU A 216 -14.65 21.23 -11.42
CA LEU A 216 -15.90 21.61 -10.77
C LEU A 216 -16.12 23.11 -10.86
N GLU A 217 -15.10 23.88 -10.48
CA GLU A 217 -15.16 25.34 -10.43
C GLU A 217 -13.81 25.92 -10.85
N GLU A 218 -13.86 27.08 -11.51
CA GLU A 218 -12.69 27.84 -11.90
C GLU A 218 -12.99 29.31 -11.67
N ASP A 219 -12.22 29.97 -10.82
CA ASP A 219 -12.30 31.40 -10.56
C ASP A 219 -11.18 32.12 -11.32
N PRO A 220 -11.51 32.86 -12.42
CA PRO A 220 -10.51 33.57 -13.20
C PRO A 220 -9.84 34.73 -12.47
N GLN A 221 -10.46 35.29 -11.42
CA GLN A 221 -9.92 36.45 -10.72
C GLN A 221 -8.82 36.05 -9.73
N THR A 222 -9.01 34.94 -9.03
CA THR A 222 -8.03 34.44 -8.06
C THR A 222 -7.09 33.40 -8.68
N GLY A 223 -7.49 32.75 -9.78
CA GLY A 223 -6.76 31.63 -10.39
C GLY A 223 -6.92 30.33 -9.60
N ILE A 224 -7.94 30.23 -8.74
CA ILE A 224 -8.27 29.02 -7.99
C ILE A 224 -9.11 28.11 -8.86
N THR A 225 -8.76 26.83 -8.88
CA THR A 225 -9.52 25.79 -9.57
C THR A 225 -9.86 24.68 -8.59
N ILE A 226 -11.12 24.24 -8.57
CA ILE A 226 -11.55 23.07 -7.82
C ILE A 226 -11.72 21.91 -8.80
N VAL A 227 -10.99 20.83 -8.58
CA VAL A 227 -11.01 19.64 -9.43
C VAL A 227 -11.40 18.40 -8.65
N HIS A 228 -12.17 17.52 -9.29
CA HIS A 228 -12.54 16.23 -8.76
C HIS A 228 -11.78 15.13 -9.51
N TRP A 229 -10.92 14.39 -8.80
CA TRP A 229 -10.16 13.26 -9.33
C TRP A 229 -10.53 11.94 -8.64
N ILE A 230 -10.60 10.87 -9.42
CA ILE A 230 -10.66 9.50 -8.88
C ILE A 230 -9.41 8.76 -9.35
N LYS A 231 -8.60 8.31 -8.39
CA LYS A 231 -7.39 7.52 -8.66
C LYS A 231 -7.60 6.04 -8.33
N LYS A 232 -7.36 5.18 -9.31
CA LYS A 232 -7.31 3.73 -9.16
C LYS A 232 -5.96 3.32 -8.58
N VAL A 233 -5.99 2.70 -7.41
CA VAL A 233 -4.81 2.12 -6.78
C VAL A 233 -4.77 0.63 -7.09
N PHE A 234 -3.59 0.09 -7.36
CA PHE A 234 -3.45 -1.28 -7.83
C PHE A 234 -3.86 -2.34 -6.79
N VAL A 235 -4.81 -3.19 -7.20
CA VAL A 235 -5.18 -4.55 -6.75
C VAL A 235 -5.72 -4.77 -5.33
N VAL A 236 -5.41 -3.95 -4.32
CA VAL A 236 -5.83 -4.26 -2.91
C VAL A 236 -6.61 -3.15 -2.24
N PHE A 237 -6.68 -1.94 -2.81
CA PHE A 237 -7.29 -0.79 -2.17
C PHE A 237 -8.52 -0.30 -2.94
N CYS A 238 -9.47 0.30 -2.23
CA CYS A 238 -10.56 1.05 -2.84
C CYS A 238 -10.02 2.21 -3.67
N ASP A 239 -10.76 2.57 -4.72
CA ASP A 239 -10.52 3.78 -5.49
C ASP A 239 -10.51 4.99 -4.53
N ARG A 240 -9.56 5.91 -4.77
CA ARG A 240 -9.43 7.12 -3.95
C ARG A 240 -10.03 8.29 -4.69
N GLU A 241 -11.07 8.86 -4.09
CA GLU A 241 -11.74 10.06 -4.55
C GLU A 241 -11.12 11.29 -3.87
N TYR A 242 -10.87 12.34 -4.65
CA TYR A 242 -10.27 13.59 -4.22
C TYR A 242 -11.05 14.76 -4.79
N ILE A 243 -11.46 15.68 -3.94
CA ILE A 243 -11.86 17.04 -4.32
C ILE A 243 -10.68 17.92 -3.91
N ILE A 244 -10.07 18.59 -4.88
CA ILE A 244 -8.81 19.30 -4.70
C ILE A 244 -9.03 20.76 -5.06
N GLY A 245 -8.81 21.66 -4.11
CA GLY A 245 -8.60 23.07 -4.39
C GLY A 245 -7.15 23.28 -4.83
N ARG A 246 -6.91 23.91 -5.96
CA ARG A 246 -5.55 24.17 -6.44
C ARG A 246 -5.38 25.57 -6.98
N ARG A 247 -4.16 26.10 -6.83
CA ARG A 247 -3.76 27.41 -7.35
C ARG A 247 -2.29 27.39 -7.73
N ILE A 248 -1.95 28.20 -8.73
CA ILE A 248 -0.57 28.41 -9.17
C ILE A 248 -0.19 29.89 -9.09
N TRP A 249 1.01 30.16 -8.59
CA TRP A 249 1.61 31.49 -8.53
C TRP A 249 2.87 31.52 -9.39
N GLU A 250 3.10 32.66 -10.02
CA GLU A 250 4.25 32.89 -10.89
C GLU A 250 5.18 33.96 -10.28
N SER A 251 6.48 33.68 -10.29
CA SER A 251 7.52 34.61 -9.87
C SER A 251 8.71 34.52 -10.82
N GLY A 252 8.70 35.36 -11.86
CA GLY A 252 9.72 35.35 -12.91
C GLY A 252 9.69 34.03 -13.69
N LYS A 253 10.72 33.18 -13.55
CA LYS A 253 10.80 31.86 -14.18
C LYS A 253 10.48 30.70 -13.23
N LYS A 254 9.83 30.99 -12.11
CA LYS A 254 9.46 30.02 -11.08
C LYS A 254 7.94 29.96 -10.97
N TYR A 255 7.42 28.76 -10.87
CA TYR A 255 6.01 28.50 -10.64
C TYR A 255 5.87 27.75 -9.33
N TYR A 256 4.99 28.23 -8.47
CA TYR A 256 4.64 27.59 -7.20
C TYR A 256 3.20 27.12 -7.30
N ALA A 257 2.99 25.82 -7.15
CA ALA A 257 1.67 25.21 -7.20
C ALA A 257 1.32 24.64 -5.83
N VAL A 258 0.13 24.97 -5.34
CA VAL A 258 -0.42 24.38 -4.11
C VAL A 258 -1.73 23.70 -4.46
N THR A 259 -1.89 22.50 -3.91
CA THR A 259 -3.10 21.68 -3.99
C THR A 259 -3.50 21.31 -2.56
N LYS A 260 -4.78 21.44 -2.24
CA LYS A 260 -5.35 21.16 -0.92
C LYS A 260 -6.56 20.25 -1.06
#